data_AF-A0A1N7JBD3-F1
#
_entry.id   AF-A0A1N7JBD3-F1
#
_cell.length_a   1.000
_cell.length_b   1.000
_cell.length_c   1.000
_cell.angle_alpha   90.00
_cell.angle_beta   90.00
_cell.angle_gamma   90.00
#
_symmetry.space_group_name_H-M   'P 1'
#
loop_
_entity.id
_entity.type
_entity.pdbx_description
1 polymer ?
#
loop_
_entity_poly.entity_id
_entity_poly.type
_entity_poly.pdbx_seq_one_letter_code
_entity_poly.pdbx_strand_id
1 'polypeptide(L)'
;MTDLSRRTLLLAGGASLGLAACGNGVGSNGAAKIDARVDATRSYMLRNFTSSQQLLDKSVGVLYMPLMTEAGFGVGGAFGRGALRINNVTVDYYSAASASFGFQIGAQQYAHALFFMTEKALADFRRADGWELGADARYALPDHGAAIGTDTTTTLAPVVVQVFGQSGLIVGASLAGTKYTRILP
;
A
#
# COMPACT_ATOMS: atom_id res chain seq x y z
N MET A 1 -19.43 59.99 -11.24
CA MET A 1 -18.37 59.02 -11.62
C MET A 1 -17.69 58.62 -10.33
N THR A 2 -17.91 57.40 -9.85
CA THR A 2 -17.38 56.92 -8.56
C THR A 2 -16.06 56.20 -8.80
N ASP A 3 -14.96 56.84 -8.39
CA ASP A 3 -13.60 56.27 -8.50
C ASP A 3 -13.39 55.18 -7.45
N LEU A 4 -13.62 53.92 -7.86
CA LEU A 4 -13.27 52.75 -7.06
C LEU A 4 -11.74 52.55 -7.11
N SER A 5 -11.08 52.94 -6.02
CA SER A 5 -9.64 52.78 -5.85
C SER A 5 -9.24 51.30 -5.85
N ARG A 6 -8.23 50.98 -6.67
CA ARG A 6 -7.64 49.63 -6.85
C ARG A 6 -7.21 48.97 -5.53
N ARG A 7 -7.03 49.74 -4.46
CA ARG A 7 -6.69 49.23 -3.12
C ARG A 7 -7.87 48.58 -2.40
N THR A 8 -9.10 48.98 -2.69
CA THR A 8 -10.30 48.43 -2.02
C THR A 8 -10.68 47.05 -2.56
N LEU A 9 -10.31 46.74 -3.81
CA LEU A 9 -10.57 45.43 -4.42
C LEU A 9 -9.69 44.31 -3.82
N LEU A 10 -8.48 44.63 -3.37
CA LEU A 10 -7.54 43.64 -2.82
C LEU A 10 -7.87 43.20 -1.39
N LEU A 11 -8.60 44.03 -0.62
CA LEU A 11 -9.02 43.70 0.75
C LEU A 11 -10.30 42.86 0.81
N ALA A 12 -11.12 42.87 -0.24
CA ALA A 12 -12.33 42.04 -0.32
C ALA A 12 -12.08 40.62 -0.88
N GLY A 13 -10.98 40.40 -1.62
CA GLY A 13 -10.67 39.09 -2.22
C GLY A 13 -9.93 38.10 -1.33
N GLY A 14 -9.36 38.55 -0.20
CA GLY A 14 -8.47 37.72 0.63
C GLY A 14 -9.17 36.77 1.61
N ALA A 15 -10.44 36.99 1.93
CA ALA A 15 -11.12 36.29 3.02
C ALA A 15 -11.78 34.96 2.63
N SER A 16 -11.88 34.62 1.34
CA SER A 16 -12.59 33.42 0.87
C SER A 16 -11.69 32.22 0.54
N LEU A 17 -10.36 32.31 0.68
CA LEU A 17 -9.44 31.22 0.34
C LEU A 17 -9.20 30.20 1.47
N GLY A 18 -9.80 30.39 2.65
CA GLY A 18 -9.50 29.59 3.84
C GLY A 18 -10.26 28.27 4.01
N LEU A 19 -11.30 27.98 3.21
CA LEU A 19 -12.23 26.87 3.51
C LEU A 19 -12.26 25.72 2.49
N ALA A 20 -11.47 25.78 1.41
CA ALA A 20 -11.47 24.76 0.35
C ALA A 20 -10.53 23.56 0.58
N ALA A 21 -9.84 23.49 1.73
CA ALA A 21 -8.76 22.51 1.94
C ALA A 21 -9.19 21.16 2.56
N CYS A 22 -10.46 20.99 2.95
CA CYS A 22 -10.93 19.78 3.63
C CYS A 22 -12.03 19.02 2.85
N GLY A 23 -12.01 19.12 1.53
CA GLY A 23 -12.93 18.38 0.67
C GLY A 23 -12.36 17.03 0.24
N ASN A 24 -12.51 15.98 1.05
CA ASN A 24 -12.62 14.63 0.48
C ASN A 24 -14.00 14.55 -0.19
N GLY A 25 -14.14 15.24 -1.32
CA GLY A 25 -15.38 15.34 -2.07
C GLY A 25 -15.77 13.95 -2.58
N VAL A 26 -16.98 13.53 -2.26
CA VAL A 26 -17.67 12.44 -2.96
C VAL A 26 -17.60 12.73 -4.47
N GLY A 27 -16.92 11.87 -5.24
CA GLY A 27 -16.55 12.11 -6.64
C GLY A 27 -15.06 12.43 -6.90
N SER A 28 -14.19 12.28 -5.90
CA SER A 28 -12.73 12.36 -6.06
C SER A 28 -12.21 11.27 -7.02
N ASN A 29 -11.20 11.59 -7.84
CA ASN A 29 -10.50 10.61 -8.68
C ASN A 29 -9.54 9.69 -7.87
N GLY A 30 -9.64 9.68 -6.54
CA GLY A 30 -8.78 8.92 -5.64
C GLY A 30 -8.87 7.41 -5.89
N ALA A 31 -10.08 6.88 -5.89
CA ALA A 31 -10.37 5.47 -6.21
C ALA A 31 -9.78 5.07 -7.58
N ALA A 32 -10.13 5.80 -8.63
CA ALA A 32 -9.67 5.53 -9.99
C ALA A 32 -8.14 5.58 -10.12
N LYS A 33 -7.47 6.49 -9.42
CA LYS A 33 -6.01 6.58 -9.39
C LYS A 33 -5.36 5.39 -8.67
N ILE A 34 -5.97 4.92 -7.59
CA ILE A 34 -5.48 3.72 -6.89
C ILE A 34 -5.68 2.50 -7.79
N ASP A 35 -6.84 2.33 -8.41
CA ASP A 35 -7.11 1.20 -9.30
C ASP A 35 -6.16 1.16 -10.48
N ALA A 36 -5.93 2.29 -11.16
CA ALA A 36 -4.98 2.37 -12.26
C ALA A 36 -3.55 1.96 -11.86
N ARG A 37 -3.12 2.33 -10.65
CA ARG A 37 -1.82 1.91 -10.09
C ARG A 37 -1.82 0.42 -9.76
N VAL A 38 -2.89 -0.11 -9.17
CA VAL A 38 -3.03 -1.53 -8.87
C VAL A 38 -3.02 -2.37 -10.14
N ASP A 39 -3.69 -1.94 -11.21
CA ASP A 39 -3.68 -2.61 -12.51
C ASP A 39 -2.27 -2.67 -13.11
N ALA A 40 -1.56 -1.54 -13.08
CA ALA A 40 -0.19 -1.46 -13.56
C ALA A 40 0.75 -2.37 -12.74
N THR A 41 0.64 -2.33 -11.41
CA THR A 41 1.43 -3.16 -10.49
C THR A 41 1.14 -4.64 -10.66
N ARG A 42 -0.13 -5.05 -10.75
CA ARG A 42 -0.52 -6.45 -11.02
C ARG A 42 0.05 -6.92 -12.35
N SER A 43 -0.08 -6.12 -13.40
CA SER A 43 0.44 -6.44 -14.73
C SER A 43 1.97 -6.53 -14.74
N TYR A 44 2.66 -5.67 -13.98
CA TYR A 44 4.11 -5.76 -13.79
C TYR A 44 4.49 -7.05 -13.07
N MET A 45 3.83 -7.37 -11.96
CA MET A 45 4.09 -8.58 -11.17
C MET A 45 3.92 -9.85 -12.01
N LEU A 46 2.79 -9.97 -12.71
CA LEU A 46 2.48 -11.14 -13.54
C LEU A 46 3.45 -11.32 -14.71
N ARG A 47 3.97 -10.23 -15.28
CA ARG A 47 4.95 -10.30 -16.39
C ARG A 47 6.35 -10.68 -15.94
N ASN A 48 6.75 -10.28 -14.74
CA ASN A 48 8.12 -10.48 -14.25
C ASN A 48 8.26 -11.73 -13.36
N PHE A 49 7.15 -12.23 -12.78
CA PHE A 49 7.18 -13.33 -11.82
C PHE A 49 6.13 -14.39 -12.18
N THR A 50 6.54 -15.42 -12.92
CA THR A 50 5.65 -16.52 -13.34
C THR A 50 5.00 -17.26 -12.15
N SER A 51 5.71 -17.37 -11.04
CA SER A 51 5.19 -17.96 -9.79
C SER A 51 4.03 -17.17 -9.18
N SER A 52 3.93 -15.87 -9.46
CA SER A 52 2.83 -15.04 -8.94
C SER A 52 1.48 -15.45 -9.53
N GLN A 53 1.46 -16.02 -10.75
CA GLN A 53 0.23 -16.56 -11.33
C GLN A 53 -0.31 -17.73 -10.49
N GLN A 54 0.56 -18.64 -10.05
CA GLN A 54 0.14 -19.78 -9.23
C GLN A 54 -0.38 -19.35 -7.86
N LEU A 55 0.19 -18.30 -7.27
CA LEU A 55 -0.31 -17.71 -6.03
C LEU A 55 -1.67 -17.03 -6.23
N LEU A 56 -1.84 -16.32 -7.36
CA LEU A 56 -3.12 -15.70 -7.71
C LEU A 56 -4.23 -16.73 -7.85
N ASP A 57 -3.97 -17.80 -8.58
CA ASP A 57 -4.97 -18.84 -8.87
C ASP A 57 -5.41 -19.59 -7.60
N LYS A 58 -4.55 -19.67 -6.58
CA LYS A 58 -4.84 -20.29 -5.29
C LYS A 58 -5.41 -19.34 -4.25
N SER A 59 -5.26 -18.03 -4.44
CA SER A 59 -5.68 -17.02 -3.47
C SER A 59 -7.18 -16.75 -3.54
N VAL A 60 -7.81 -16.55 -2.38
CA VAL A 60 -9.20 -16.09 -2.24
C VAL A 60 -9.31 -14.59 -2.53
N GLY A 61 -8.25 -13.84 -2.25
CA GLY A 61 -8.16 -12.41 -2.53
C GLY A 61 -6.72 -11.91 -2.44
N VAL A 62 -6.48 -10.74 -3.01
CA VAL A 62 -5.15 -10.13 -3.04
C VAL A 62 -5.24 -8.65 -2.69
N LEU A 63 -4.49 -8.24 -1.66
CA LEU A 63 -4.27 -6.84 -1.38
C LEU A 63 -3.02 -6.37 -2.12
N TYR A 64 -3.21 -5.47 -3.08
CA TYR A 64 -2.11 -4.86 -3.82
C TYR A 64 -1.76 -3.52 -3.20
N MET A 65 -0.48 -3.33 -2.89
CA MET A 65 0.10 -2.07 -2.45
C MET A 65 1.10 -1.61 -3.52
N PRO A 66 0.66 -0.79 -4.50
CA PRO A 66 1.47 -0.41 -5.66
C PRO A 66 2.73 0.38 -5.32
N LEU A 67 2.65 1.20 -4.27
CA LEU A 67 3.70 2.12 -3.88
C LEU A 67 3.71 2.25 -2.37
N MET A 68 4.68 1.61 -1.74
CA MET A 68 5.12 1.89 -0.38
C MET A 68 6.37 2.75 -0.48
N THR A 69 6.36 3.88 0.22
CA THR A 69 7.56 4.70 0.41
C THR A 69 8.05 4.50 1.83
N GLU A 70 9.27 4.02 1.97
CA GLU A 70 9.94 3.79 3.23
C GLU A 70 11.14 4.73 3.35
N ALA A 71 11.33 5.27 4.55
CA ALA A 71 12.52 6.03 4.89
C ALA A 71 12.84 5.91 6.38
N GLY A 72 14.12 5.92 6.73
CA GLY A 72 14.56 5.86 8.11
C GLY A 72 16.03 6.21 8.33
N PHE A 73 16.33 6.66 9.54
CA PHE A 73 17.68 6.83 10.08
C PHE A 73 17.65 6.44 11.56
N GLY A 74 17.85 5.16 11.86
CA GLY A 74 17.61 4.61 13.20
C GLY A 74 16.14 4.32 13.49
N VAL A 75 15.30 5.35 13.36
CA VAL A 75 13.83 5.23 13.37
C VAL A 75 13.33 5.56 11.98
N GLY A 76 12.40 4.75 11.49
CA GLY A 76 11.83 4.91 10.16
C GLY A 76 10.34 4.61 10.14
N GLY A 77 9.78 4.81 8.95
CA GLY A 77 8.41 4.45 8.68
C GLY A 77 8.19 4.25 7.19
N ALA A 78 7.09 3.59 6.87
CA ALA A 78 6.64 3.44 5.50
C ALA A 78 5.18 3.80 5.36
N PHE A 79 4.80 4.33 4.20
CA PHE A 79 3.41 4.63 3.89
C PHE A 79 3.06 4.28 2.46
N GLY A 80 1.85 3.76 2.26
CA GLY A 80 1.29 3.51 0.94
C GLY A 80 -0.22 3.34 0.96
N ARG A 81 -0.81 3.34 -0.23
CA ARG A 81 -2.25 3.10 -0.44
C ARG A 81 -2.43 2.07 -1.53
N GLY A 82 -3.46 1.26 -1.41
CA GLY A 82 -3.71 0.14 -2.29
C GLY A 82 -5.16 -0.30 -2.29
N ALA A 83 -5.43 -1.39 -3.00
CA ALA A 83 -6.77 -1.95 -3.13
C ALA A 83 -6.75 -3.46 -2.89
N LEU A 84 -7.74 -3.91 -2.13
CA LEU A 84 -8.07 -5.32 -1.98
C LEU A 84 -8.93 -5.75 -3.16
N ARG A 85 -8.50 -6.81 -3.84
CA ARG A 85 -9.23 -7.41 -4.95
C ARG A 85 -9.62 -8.84 -4.64
N ILE A 86 -10.87 -9.17 -4.94
CA ILE A 86 -11.42 -10.53 -4.88
C ILE A 86 -11.93 -10.84 -6.28
N ASN A 87 -11.53 -11.96 -6.86
CA ASN A 87 -11.86 -12.31 -8.25
C ASN A 87 -11.54 -11.19 -9.26
N ASN A 88 -10.40 -10.51 -9.06
CA ASN A 88 -9.95 -9.35 -9.85
C ASN A 88 -10.87 -8.11 -9.81
N VAL A 89 -11.86 -8.06 -8.93
CA VAL A 89 -12.69 -6.87 -8.70
C VAL A 89 -12.22 -6.16 -7.43
N THR A 90 -12.01 -4.85 -7.50
CA THR A 90 -11.71 -4.03 -6.32
C THR A 90 -12.92 -4.00 -5.40
N VAL A 91 -12.75 -4.51 -4.18
CA VAL A 91 -13.81 -4.56 -3.17
C VAL A 91 -13.65 -3.50 -2.09
N ASP A 92 -12.42 -3.14 -1.75
CA ASP A 92 -12.11 -2.24 -0.64
C ASP A 92 -10.74 -1.56 -0.90
N TYR A 93 -10.54 -0.35 -0.37
CA TYR A 93 -9.27 0.36 -0.42
C TYR A 93 -8.62 0.41 0.96
N TYR A 94 -7.29 0.33 1.00
CA TYR A 94 -6.53 0.31 2.24
C TYR A 94 -5.34 1.29 2.19
N SER A 95 -5.03 1.90 3.32
CA SER A 95 -3.75 2.55 3.58
C SER A 95 -2.90 1.67 4.47
N ALA A 96 -1.61 1.53 4.15
CA ALA A 96 -0.64 0.88 5.00
C ALA A 96 0.27 1.93 5.62
N ALA A 97 0.41 1.89 6.94
CA ALA A 97 1.36 2.69 7.68
C ALA A 97 2.26 1.76 8.49
N SER A 98 3.57 1.91 8.31
CA SER A 98 4.58 1.11 8.97
C SER A 98 5.43 1.99 9.87
N ALA A 99 5.79 1.46 11.02
CA ALA A 99 6.82 2.01 11.88
C ALA A 99 7.96 0.98 11.95
N SER A 100 9.19 1.45 11.81
CA SER A 100 10.36 0.60 11.86
C SER A 100 11.45 1.17 12.76
N PHE A 101 12.14 0.28 13.47
CA PHE A 101 13.24 0.61 14.37
C PHE A 101 14.43 -0.29 14.09
N GLY A 102 15.62 0.29 13.93
CA GLY A 102 16.86 -0.45 13.69
C GLY A 102 17.94 0.40 13.05
N PHE A 103 19.11 -0.18 12.81
CA PHE A 103 20.27 0.53 12.23
C PHE A 103 20.13 0.77 10.72
N GLN A 104 18.91 1.00 10.24
CA GLN A 104 18.63 1.32 8.86
C GLN A 104 18.87 2.80 8.57
N ILE A 105 19.46 3.08 7.41
CA ILE A 105 19.67 4.41 6.88
C ILE A 105 19.29 4.39 5.40
N GLY A 106 18.39 5.28 5.01
CA GLY A 106 18.10 5.53 3.61
C GLY A 106 16.62 5.71 3.33
N ALA A 107 16.29 5.61 2.04
CA ALA A 107 14.92 5.67 1.56
C ALA A 107 14.77 4.77 0.35
N GLN A 108 13.65 4.05 0.32
CA GLN A 108 13.31 3.17 -0.79
C GLN A 108 11.82 3.21 -1.07
N GLN A 109 11.47 2.84 -2.29
CA GLN A 109 10.10 2.56 -2.70
C GLN A 109 10.02 1.11 -3.13
N TYR A 110 8.92 0.46 -2.80
CA TYR A 110 8.65 -0.90 -3.21
C TYR A 110 7.15 -1.12 -3.40
N ALA A 111 6.81 -2.12 -4.19
CA ALA A 111 5.47 -2.66 -4.28
C ALA A 111 5.40 -3.97 -3.49
N HIS A 112 4.24 -4.28 -2.95
CA HIS A 112 4.00 -5.61 -2.41
C HIS A 112 2.55 -6.04 -2.61
N ALA A 113 2.35 -7.36 -2.69
CA ALA A 113 1.06 -8.01 -2.81
C ALA A 113 0.90 -9.04 -1.69
N LEU A 114 -0.23 -8.97 -0.97
CA LEU A 114 -0.59 -9.95 0.05
C LEU A 114 -1.65 -10.86 -0.55
N PHE A 115 -1.31 -12.12 -0.71
CA PHE A 115 -2.22 -13.15 -1.19
C PHE A 115 -2.84 -13.86 0.01
N PHE A 116 -4.16 -13.78 0.12
CA PHE A 116 -4.91 -14.49 1.15
C PHE A 116 -5.26 -15.88 0.62
N MET A 117 -4.62 -16.92 1.15
CA MET A 117 -4.79 -18.31 0.69
C MET A 117 -6.06 -18.97 1.25
N THR A 118 -6.67 -18.37 2.27
CA THR A 118 -7.87 -18.91 2.92
C THR A 118 -8.93 -17.84 3.13
N GLU A 119 -10.20 -18.24 3.09
CA GLU A 119 -11.33 -17.35 3.37
C GLU A 119 -11.26 -16.80 4.79
N LYS A 120 -10.83 -17.63 5.75
CA LYS A 120 -10.64 -17.22 7.14
C LYS A 120 -9.64 -16.07 7.25
N ALA A 121 -8.46 -16.18 6.62
CA ALA A 121 -7.45 -15.14 6.67
C ALA A 121 -7.92 -13.83 6.03
N LEU A 122 -8.61 -13.91 4.89
CA LEU A 122 -9.20 -12.75 4.24
C LEU A 122 -10.28 -12.09 5.11
N ALA A 123 -11.15 -12.89 5.72
CA ALA A 123 -12.21 -12.40 6.58
C ALA A 123 -11.65 -11.75 7.86
N ASP A 124 -10.66 -12.39 8.48
CA ASP A 124 -10.01 -11.88 9.70
C ASP A 124 -9.26 -10.57 9.40
N PHE A 125 -8.57 -10.47 8.25
CA PHE A 125 -7.96 -9.22 7.76
C PHE A 125 -8.99 -8.10 7.56
N ARG A 126 -10.13 -8.40 6.92
CA ARG A 126 -11.16 -7.40 6.62
C ARG A 126 -11.93 -6.94 7.86
N ARG A 127 -12.07 -7.80 8.87
CA ARG A 127 -12.76 -7.48 10.14
C ARG A 127 -11.89 -6.72 11.13
N ALA A 128 -10.57 -6.85 11.05
CA ALA A 128 -9.67 -6.18 11.98
C ALA A 128 -9.67 -4.65 11.76
N ASP A 129 -9.75 -3.86 12.83
CA ASP A 129 -9.62 -2.38 12.85
C ASP A 129 -8.15 -1.92 12.67
N GLY A 130 -7.47 -2.55 11.71
CA GLY A 130 -6.03 -2.54 11.60
C GLY A 130 -5.46 -3.94 11.68
N TRP A 131 -5.04 -4.50 10.55
CA TRP A 131 -4.25 -5.73 10.55
C TRP A 131 -2.77 -5.37 10.65
N GLU A 132 -2.03 -6.03 11.54
CA GLU A 132 -0.59 -5.81 11.72
C GLU A 132 0.21 -6.96 11.10
N LEU A 133 1.01 -6.65 10.06
CA LEU A 133 2.08 -7.53 9.61
C LEU A 133 3.15 -7.56 10.71
N GLY A 134 3.23 -8.66 11.46
CA GLY A 134 4.29 -8.86 12.45
C GLY A 134 4.00 -9.94 13.51
N ALA A 135 2.77 -10.02 14.02
CA ALA A 135 2.42 -10.95 15.11
C ALA A 135 1.97 -12.34 14.61
N ASP A 136 1.19 -12.40 13.52
CA ASP A 136 0.56 -13.63 13.03
C ASP A 136 0.92 -13.99 11.57
N ALA A 137 1.75 -13.17 10.91
CA ALA A 137 2.15 -13.34 9.51
C ALA A 137 3.52 -14.00 9.40
N ARG A 138 3.66 -15.05 8.57
CA ARG A 138 4.97 -15.60 8.18
C ARG A 138 5.44 -14.92 6.89
N TYR A 139 6.63 -14.34 6.94
CA TYR A 139 7.23 -13.65 5.80
C TYR A 139 7.84 -14.66 4.81
N ALA A 140 7.51 -14.53 3.52
CA ALA A 140 8.28 -15.11 2.43
C ALA A 140 9.20 -14.01 1.90
N LEU A 141 10.38 -13.83 2.52
CA LEU A 141 11.39 -12.90 2.03
C LEU A 141 12.18 -13.60 0.92
N PRO A 142 12.20 -13.07 -0.32
CA PRO A 142 13.06 -13.58 -1.37
C PRO A 142 14.47 -13.01 -1.22
N ASP A 143 15.16 -13.29 -0.12
CA ASP A 143 16.46 -12.65 0.13
C ASP A 143 17.62 -13.31 -0.65
N HIS A 144 17.50 -14.57 -1.09
CA HIS A 144 18.60 -15.21 -1.83
C HIS A 144 18.09 -16.23 -2.85
N GLY A 145 17.65 -15.78 -4.04
CA GLY A 145 17.59 -16.63 -5.25
C GLY A 145 16.85 -17.98 -5.15
N ALA A 146 16.08 -18.20 -4.08
CA ALA A 146 15.36 -19.43 -3.85
C ALA A 146 14.05 -19.34 -4.63
N ALA A 147 13.94 -20.21 -5.62
CA ALA A 147 12.78 -20.34 -6.46
C ALA A 147 11.49 -20.34 -5.62
N ILE A 148 10.52 -19.53 -6.04
CA ILE A 148 9.17 -19.38 -5.47
C ILE A 148 8.32 -20.65 -5.72
N GLY A 149 8.89 -21.85 -5.62
CA GLY A 149 8.30 -23.07 -6.17
C GLY A 149 8.36 -24.32 -5.31
N THR A 150 9.14 -24.36 -4.22
CA THR A 150 9.50 -25.68 -3.63
C THR A 150 9.44 -25.81 -2.11
N ASP A 151 9.05 -24.77 -1.37
CA ASP A 151 8.93 -24.90 0.08
C ASP A 151 7.48 -25.16 0.50
N THR A 152 7.19 -26.38 0.92
CA THR A 152 5.90 -26.86 1.44
C THR A 152 5.34 -25.95 2.55
N THR A 153 6.23 -25.26 3.28
CA THR A 153 5.88 -24.32 4.36
C THR A 153 5.19 -23.05 3.86
N THR A 154 5.55 -22.53 2.67
CA THR A 154 4.91 -21.34 2.06
C THR A 154 3.52 -21.68 1.50
N THR A 155 3.31 -22.94 1.10
CA THR A 155 2.01 -23.42 0.58
C THR A 155 0.94 -23.57 1.68
N LEU A 156 1.34 -23.74 2.94
CA LEU A 156 0.42 -23.85 4.09
C LEU A 156 0.16 -22.52 4.80
N ALA A 157 0.82 -21.43 4.40
CA ALA A 157 0.64 -20.14 5.04
C ALA A 157 -0.73 -19.53 4.68
N PRO A 158 -1.52 -19.07 5.67
CA PRO A 158 -2.84 -18.48 5.42
C PRO A 158 -2.76 -17.16 4.63
N VAL A 159 -1.63 -16.46 4.71
CA VAL A 159 -1.29 -15.24 3.97
C VAL A 159 0.14 -15.36 3.45
N VAL A 160 0.34 -15.07 2.16
CA VAL A 160 1.65 -15.03 1.51
C VAL A 160 1.92 -13.60 1.04
N VAL A 161 3.10 -13.06 1.34
CA VAL A 161 3.48 -11.70 0.93
C VAL A 161 4.57 -11.78 -0.14
N GLN A 162 4.36 -11.10 -1.27
CA GLN A 162 5.35 -10.92 -2.31
C GLN A 162 5.75 -9.44 -2.39
N VAL A 163 7.02 -9.14 -2.17
CA VAL A 163 7.61 -7.80 -2.37
C VAL A 163 8.32 -7.76 -3.71
N PHE A 164 8.22 -6.65 -4.45
CA PHE A 164 8.84 -6.47 -5.77
C PHE A 164 8.94 -5.00 -6.17
N GLY A 165 9.61 -4.72 -7.29
CA GLY A 165 9.70 -3.36 -7.85
C GLY A 165 10.44 -2.38 -6.95
N GLN A 166 11.45 -2.87 -6.21
CA GLN A 166 12.24 -2.07 -5.29
C GLN A 166 13.06 -1.03 -6.07
N SER A 167 13.07 0.20 -5.56
CA SER A 167 13.84 1.31 -6.08
C SER A 167 14.33 2.19 -4.94
N GLY A 168 15.57 2.67 -5.01
CA GLY A 168 16.22 3.40 -3.94
C GLY A 168 17.26 2.57 -3.20
N LEU A 169 17.73 3.10 -2.08
CA LEU A 169 18.77 2.49 -1.28
C LEU A 169 18.43 2.65 0.20
N ILE A 170 18.25 1.52 0.87
CA ILE A 170 18.19 1.44 2.32
C ILE A 170 19.28 0.45 2.75
N VAL A 171 20.10 0.84 3.71
CA VAL A 171 21.19 0.00 4.22
C VAL A 171 20.98 -0.21 5.70
N GLY A 172 21.00 -1.47 6.14
CA GLY A 172 20.91 -1.85 7.54
C GLY A 172 19.89 -2.95 7.77
N ALA A 173 19.61 -3.21 9.05
CA ALA A 173 18.59 -4.13 9.50
C ALA A 173 17.58 -3.37 10.36
N SER A 174 16.29 -3.63 10.14
CA SER A 174 15.20 -3.05 10.92
C SER A 174 14.13 -4.08 11.21
N LEU A 175 13.45 -3.89 12.35
CA LEU A 175 12.19 -4.54 12.64
C LEU A 175 11.08 -3.57 12.27
N ALA A 176 10.13 -4.01 11.46
CA ALA A 176 9.00 -3.20 10.99
C ALA A 176 7.67 -3.83 11.37
N GLY A 177 6.75 -3.02 11.87
CA GLY A 177 5.34 -3.38 12.06
C GLY A 177 4.50 -2.54 11.11
N THR A 178 3.61 -3.17 10.33
CA THR A 178 2.77 -2.45 9.34
C THR A 178 1.30 -2.64 9.64
N LYS A 179 0.59 -1.53 9.88
CA LYS A 179 -0.86 -1.48 10.08
C LYS A 179 -1.59 -1.16 8.79
N TYR A 180 -2.58 -1.99 8.44
CA TYR A 180 -3.47 -1.76 7.30
C TYR A 180 -4.83 -1.25 7.76
N THR A 181 -5.19 -0.04 7.33
CA THR A 181 -6.46 0.61 7.68
C THR A 181 -7.32 0.75 6.43
N ARG A 182 -8.59 0.36 6.51
CA ARG A 182 -9.55 0.58 5.43
C ARG A 182 -9.80 2.09 5.24
N ILE A 183 -9.87 2.53 3.99
CA ILE A 183 -10.07 3.94 3.63
C ILE A 183 -11.17 4.11 2.59
N LEU A 184 -11.77 5.30 2.56
CA LEU A 184 -12.63 5.79 1.48
C LEU A 184 -11.83 6.88 0.73
N PRO A 185 -11.28 6.58 -0.45
CA PRO A 185 -10.33 7.45 -1.15
C PRO A 185 -10.96 8.61 -1.93
#